data_AF-A0A1E3PZ73-F1
#
_entry.id   AF-A0A1E3PZ73-F1
#
_cell.length_a   1.000
_cell.length_b   1.000
_cell.length_c   1.000
_cell.angle_alpha   90.00
_cell.angle_beta   90.00
_cell.angle_gamma   90.00
#
_symmetry.space_group_name_H-M   'P 1'
#
loop_
_entity.id
_entity.type
_entity.pdbx_description
1 polymer ?
#
loop_
_entity_poly.entity_id
_entity_poly.type
_entity_poly.pdbx_seq_one_letter_code
_entity_poly.pdbx_strand_id
1 'polypeptide(L)' 'MRSHIHKQFDSFSFAIDPDDNYRITCFNEDLDGGDGRSLDPVCRNPEDEGRVVDEFLR' A
#
# COMPACT_ATOMS: atom_id res chain seq x y z
N MET A 1 -1.05 -6.63 13.43
CA MET A 1 -0.38 -6.29 12.15
C MET A 1 0.38 -7.50 11.64
N ARG A 2 0.18 -7.89 10.37
CA ARG A 2 0.98 -8.94 9.72
C ARG A 2 2.40 -8.41 9.50
N SER A 3 3.35 -8.75 10.36
CA SER A 3 4.76 -8.31 10.24
C SER A 3 5.40 -8.67 8.88
N HIS A 4 4.82 -9.61 8.14
CA HIS A 4 5.24 -9.98 6.80
C HIS A 4 4.94 -8.90 5.74
N ILE A 5 3.82 -8.17 5.86
CA ILE A 5 3.47 -7.09 4.92
C ILE A 5 4.45 -5.93 5.04
N HIS A 6 4.84 -5.55 6.25
CA HIS A 6 5.87 -4.51 6.45
C HIS A 6 7.20 -4.92 5.85
N LYS A 7 7.62 -6.18 6.02
CA LYS A 7 8.84 -6.70 5.39
C LYS A 7 8.78 -6.68 3.87
N GLN A 8 7.63 -7.00 3.28
CA GLN A 8 7.44 -6.95 1.83
C GLN A 8 7.51 -5.52 1.30
N PHE A 9 6.91 -4.57 2.03
CA PHE A 9 7.00 -3.15 1.70
C PHE A 9 8.44 -2.63 1.81
N ASP A 10 9.12 -2.92 2.93
CA ASP A 10 10.54 -2.55 3.15
C ASP A 10 11.49 -3.20 2.12
N SER A 11 11.12 -4.36 1.57
CA SER A 11 11.87 -5.06 0.52
C SER A 11 11.51 -4.60 -0.89
N PHE A 12 10.66 -3.57 -1.03
CA PHE A 12 10.16 -3.07 -2.30
C PHE A 12 9.45 -4.14 -3.16
N SER A 13 8.82 -5.13 -2.53
CA SER A 13 8.08 -6.19 -3.23
C SER A 13 6.77 -5.69 -3.84
N PHE A 14 6.22 -4.60 -3.33
CA PHE A 14 5.05 -3.92 -3.87
C PHE A 14 5.11 -2.43 -3.56
N ALA A 15 4.39 -1.62 -4.33
CA ALA A 15 4.17 -0.20 -4.09
C ALA A 15 2.69 0.15 -4.17
N ILE A 16 2.33 1.33 -3.68
CA ILE A 16 0.98 1.87 -3.74
C ILE A 16 1.07 3.20 -4.47
N ASP A 17 0.36 3.33 -5.59
CA ASP A 17 0.38 4.54 -6.40
C ASP A 17 -0.82 5.45 -6.03
N PRO A 18 -0.59 6.59 -5.33
CA PRO A 18 -1.66 7.52 -4.99
C PRO A 18 -2.26 8.24 -6.22
N ASP A 19 -1.50 8.41 -7.30
CA ASP A 19 -1.98 9.02 -8.56
C ASP A 19 -2.91 8.06 -9.32
N ASP A 20 -2.77 6.75 -9.10
CA ASP A 20 -3.60 5.70 -9.70
C ASP A 20 -4.61 5.11 -8.72
N ASN A 21 -5.38 5.98 -8.05
CA ASN A 21 -6.42 5.61 -7.07
C ASN A 21 -5.91 4.66 -5.97
N TYR A 22 -4.70 4.89 -5.47
CA TYR A 22 -4.05 4.07 -4.44
C TYR A 22 -3.95 2.60 -4.86
N ARG A 23 -3.68 2.34 -6.15
CA ARG A 23 -3.54 0.98 -6.67
C ARG A 23 -2.25 0.36 -6.13
N ILE A 24 -2.41 -0.83 -5.56
CA ILE A 24 -1.33 -1.69 -5.12
C ILE A 24 -0.76 -2.37 -6.37
N THR A 25 0.53 -2.20 -6.60
CA THR A 25 1.27 -2.84 -7.69
C THR A 25 2.32 -3.74 -7.07
N CYS A 26 2.21 -5.04 -7.26
CA CYS A 26 3.20 -6.01 -6.82
C CYS A 26 4.28 -6.17 -7.91
N PHE A 27 5.54 -6.03 -7.53
CA PHE A 27 6.69 -6.25 -8.43
C PHE A 27 7.23 -7.67 -8.33
N ASN A 28 6.88 -8.37 -7.26
CA ASN A 28 7.22 -9.76 -6.98
C ASN A 28 5.94 -10.62 -6.91
N GLU A 29 6.11 -11.89 -6.54
CA GLU A 29 5.00 -12.84 -6.35
C GLU A 29 3.93 -12.25 -5.43
N ASP A 30 2.68 -12.17 -5.91
CA ASP A 30 1.56 -11.60 -5.17
C ASP A 30 1.05 -12.56 -4.08
N LEU A 31 1.80 -12.63 -2.97
CA LEU A 31 1.53 -13.56 -1.86
C LEU A 31 0.27 -13.21 -1.07
N ASP A 32 -0.13 -11.94 -1.07
CA ASP A 32 -1.30 -11.44 -0.33
C ASP A 32 -2.54 -11.21 -1.24
N GLY A 33 -2.41 -11.41 -2.55
CA GLY A 33 -3.52 -11.24 -3.50
C GLY A 33 -3.95 -9.77 -3.66
N GLY A 34 -3.00 -8.85 -3.45
CA GLY A 34 -3.21 -7.41 -3.41
C GLY A 34 -3.00 -6.73 -4.76
N ASP A 35 -2.37 -7.40 -5.73
CA ASP A 35 -2.00 -6.79 -6.99
C ASP A 35 -3.24 -6.31 -7.77
N GLY A 36 -3.18 -5.07 -8.24
CA GLY A 36 -4.29 -4.42 -8.94
C GLY A 36 -5.48 -4.01 -8.05
N ARG A 37 -5.44 -4.24 -6.74
CA ARG A 37 -6.44 -3.71 -5.81
C ARG A 37 -6.11 -2.28 -5.40
N SER A 38 -7.13 -1.53 -4.99
CA SER A 38 -6.94 -0.21 -4.39
C SER A 38 -6.92 -0.31 -2.87
N LEU A 39 -6.11 0.55 -2.25
CA LEU A 39 -6.11 0.70 -0.79
C LEU A 39 -7.48 1.17 -0.31
N ASP A 40 -7.91 0.66 0.83
CA ASP A 40 -9.22 0.99 1.40
C ASP A 40 -9.33 2.50 1.70
N PRO A 41 -10.46 3.15 1.38
CA PRO A 41 -10.69 4.57 1.67
C PRO A 41 -10.44 4.97 3.12
N VAL A 42 -10.69 4.06 4.07
CA VAL A 42 -10.44 4.29 5.50
C VAL A 42 -8.97 4.60 5.76
N CYS A 43 -8.05 3.98 5.02
CA CYS A 43 -6.62 4.19 5.18
C CYS A 43 -6.12 5.54 4.64
N ARG A 44 -6.90 6.21 3.79
CA ARG A 44 -6.57 7.51 3.16
C ARG A 44 -7.47 8.66 3.64
N ASN A 45 -8.20 8.46 4.74
CA ASN A 45 -9.06 9.50 5.28
C ASN A 45 -8.21 10.67 5.82
N PRO A 46 -8.39 11.91 5.33
CA PRO A 46 -7.62 13.06 5.81
C PRO A 46 -7.87 13.39 7.29
N GLU A 47 -8.98 12.95 7.87
CA GLU A 47 -9.32 13.14 9.28
C GLU A 47 -8.69 12.09 10.21
N ASP A 48 -8.03 11.07 9.65
CA ASP A 48 -7.40 9.99 10.43
C ASP A 48 -5.90 10.29 10.64
N GLU A 49 -5.44 10.33 11.88
CA GLU A 49 -4.01 10.51 12.22
C GLU A 49 -3.14 9.33 11.74
N GLY A 50 -3.73 8.14 11.57
CA GLY A 50 -3.07 6.95 11.05
C GLY A 50 -3.14 6.82 9.53
N ARG A 51 -3.57 7.86 8.81
CA ARG A 51 -3.66 7.83 7.35
C ARG A 51 -2.30 7.58 6.71
N VAL A 52 -2.32 6.94 5.54
CA VAL A 52 -1.15 6.92 4.67
C VAL A 52 -0.81 8.34 4.22
N VAL A 53 0.47 8.68 4.30
CA VAL A 53 1.02 9.92 3.76
C VAL A 53 1.56 9.61 2.38
N ASP A 54 1.01 10.27 1.36
CA ASP A 54 1.37 10.04 -0.04
C ASP A 54 2.88 10.25 -0.28
N GLU A 55 3.52 11.14 0.49
CA GLU A 55 4.96 11.40 0.42
C GLU A 55 5.82 10.18 0.83
N PHE A 56 5.30 9.27 1.66
CA PHE A 56 5.98 8.01 2.01
C PHE A 56 5.63 6.86 1.07
N LEU A 57 4.67 7.06 0.15
CA LEU A 57 4.32 6.08 -0.87
C LEU A 57 5.11 6.26 -2.18
N ARG A 58 5.91 7.33 -2.27
CA ARG A 58 6.64 7.77 -3.48
C ARG A 58 8.14 7.50 -3.42
#